data_AF-W9GF60-F1
#
_entry.id   AF-W9GF60-F1
#
_cell.length_a   1.000
_cell.length_b   1.000
_cell.length_c   1.000
_cell.angle_alpha   90.00
_cell.angle_beta   90.00
_cell.angle_gamma   90.00
#
_symmetry.space_group_name_H-M   'P 1'
#
loop_
_entity.id
_entity.type
_entity.pdbx_description
1 polymer ?
#
loop_
_entity_poly.entity_id
_entity_poly.type
_entity_poly.pdbx_seq_one_letter_code
_entity_poly.pdbx_strand_id
1 'polypeptide(L)'
;MSRMGERVEVRPPTRADTAAYAEAVTRSARRLSDFAIPDPNNLGDVLAAQSPGYRTFMIRARDPEGDHGLVGRVNVSNVVHGAFRSATIGYDAYDPYAGRGLFAEGLELVIDIAFSDEPSGMGLHRIEANIQPTNSRSAGLVRNLGFVHEGFSRDYLYLPGRHDQRRAWRDHDRYAMLSSDWPAVPYRPHRPHRMALIINGVPGVDGKPLANLVAAELSLPVFSVRNVPDAAVLWELLRQSPVGGVVECHVSPVELRIGIARAGFEAGQVPVIEPVADPTKREVVDIALRVRAAFP
;
A
#
# COMPACT_ATOMS: atom_id res chain seq x y z
N MET A 1 23.53 3.33 -15.72
CA MET A 1 22.95 3.15 -14.38
C MET A 1 22.97 4.43 -13.52
N SER A 2 23.10 5.62 -14.11
CA SER A 2 22.92 6.90 -13.39
C SER A 2 21.73 7.66 -13.99
N ARG A 3 21.12 8.54 -13.21
CA ARG A 3 20.02 9.42 -13.62
C ARG A 3 20.18 10.79 -12.95
N MET A 4 19.70 11.82 -13.64
CA MET A 4 19.71 13.19 -13.16
C MET A 4 18.27 13.65 -12.98
N GLY A 5 17.95 14.15 -11.79
CA GLY A 5 16.70 14.82 -11.47
C GLY A 5 16.87 16.34 -11.52
N GLU A 6 15.85 17.04 -11.05
CA GLU A 6 15.87 18.49 -10.93
C GLU A 6 16.86 18.93 -9.84
N ARG A 7 16.77 18.30 -8.65
CA ARG A 7 17.51 18.67 -7.43
C ARG A 7 18.49 17.61 -6.98
N VAL A 8 18.37 16.38 -7.48
CA VAL A 8 19.27 15.27 -7.11
C VAL A 8 19.89 14.56 -8.31
N GLU A 9 21.03 13.92 -8.08
CA GLU A 9 21.62 12.92 -8.97
C GLU A 9 21.58 11.55 -8.30
N VAL A 10 21.29 10.51 -9.08
CA VAL A 10 21.39 9.12 -8.66
C VAL A 10 22.48 8.42 -9.43
N ARG A 11 23.42 7.80 -8.72
CA ARG A 11 24.51 7.02 -9.32
C ARG A 11 25.00 5.89 -8.42
N PRO A 12 25.72 4.88 -8.96
CA PRO A 12 26.37 3.86 -8.13
C PRO A 12 27.36 4.48 -7.11
N PRO A 13 27.60 3.80 -5.97
CA PRO A 13 28.60 4.23 -5.00
C PRO A 13 30.01 4.10 -5.58
N THR A 14 30.89 4.96 -5.09
CA THR A 14 32.33 4.94 -5.39
C THR A 14 33.14 5.11 -4.11
N ARG A 15 34.44 4.81 -4.15
CA ARG A 15 35.34 5.07 -3.02
C ARG A 15 35.37 6.56 -2.62
N ALA A 16 35.14 7.47 -3.57
CA ALA A 16 35.06 8.91 -3.28
C ALA A 16 33.89 9.29 -2.37
N ASP A 17 32.87 8.45 -2.23
CA ASP A 17 31.73 8.70 -1.33
C ASP A 17 32.05 8.42 0.15
N THR A 18 33.21 7.86 0.49
CA THR A 18 33.52 7.36 1.84
C THR A 18 33.35 8.41 2.93
N ALA A 19 33.94 9.59 2.77
CA ALA A 19 33.88 10.63 3.80
C ALA A 19 32.45 11.17 3.95
N ALA A 20 31.79 11.46 2.83
CA ALA A 20 30.41 11.95 2.81
C ALA A 20 29.42 10.93 3.39
N TYR A 21 29.61 9.64 3.10
CA TYR A 21 28.81 8.55 3.65
C TYR A 21 28.99 8.43 5.16
N ALA A 22 30.24 8.40 5.63
CA ALA A 22 30.54 8.29 7.05
C ALA A 22 29.92 9.46 7.83
N GLU A 23 30.04 10.69 7.31
CA GLU A 23 29.42 11.86 7.91
C GLU A 23 27.89 11.76 7.92
N ALA A 24 27.28 11.43 6.78
CA ALA A 24 25.83 11.32 6.62
C ALA A 24 25.21 10.31 7.60
N VAL A 25 25.82 9.11 7.69
CA VAL A 25 25.36 8.04 8.58
C VAL A 25 25.56 8.42 10.04
N THR A 26 26.71 9.00 10.40
CA THR A 26 26.99 9.45 11.77
C THR A 26 25.96 10.49 12.22
N ARG A 27 25.71 11.51 11.38
CA ARG A 27 24.75 12.57 11.66
C ARG A 27 23.32 12.04 11.79
N SER A 28 22.96 11.04 11.00
CA SER A 28 21.62 10.44 10.97
C SER A 28 21.43 9.31 11.98
N ALA A 29 22.49 8.89 12.68
CA ALA A 29 22.51 7.64 13.45
C ALA A 29 21.35 7.54 14.43
N ARG A 30 21.08 8.59 15.20
CA ARG A 30 19.96 8.63 16.16
C ARG A 30 18.61 8.33 15.50
N ARG A 31 18.35 8.87 14.32
CA ARG A 31 17.07 8.68 13.60
C ARG A 31 17.01 7.31 12.94
N LEU A 32 18.12 6.81 12.40
CA LEU A 32 18.18 5.51 11.72
C LEU A 32 18.10 4.34 12.70
N SER A 33 18.66 4.48 13.91
CA SER A 33 18.66 3.43 14.94
C SER A 33 17.27 3.02 15.45
N ASP A 34 16.20 3.74 15.07
CA ASP A 34 14.82 3.32 15.34
C ASP A 34 14.44 2.05 14.55
N PHE A 35 15.04 1.83 13.37
CA PHE A 35 14.62 0.79 12.41
C PHE A 35 15.76 0.03 11.73
N ALA A 36 17.00 0.48 11.90
CA ALA A 36 18.18 -0.07 11.22
C ALA A 36 19.41 -0.02 12.15
N ILE A 37 20.55 -0.52 11.63
CA ILE A 37 21.84 -0.47 12.31
C ILE A 37 22.76 0.42 11.48
N PRO A 38 22.85 1.72 11.82
CA PRO A 38 23.71 2.63 11.08
C PRO A 38 25.17 2.26 11.30
N ASP A 39 25.91 2.09 10.20
CA ASP A 39 27.35 1.86 10.22
C ASP A 39 28.04 2.85 9.26
N PRO A 40 28.73 3.87 9.77
CA PRO A 40 29.39 4.87 8.93
C PRO A 40 30.62 4.35 8.18
N ASN A 41 31.12 3.16 8.52
CA ASN A 41 32.38 2.63 7.99
C ASN A 41 32.19 1.50 6.97
N ASN A 42 30.96 1.02 6.74
CA ASN A 42 30.71 -0.16 5.89
C ASN A 42 30.66 0.12 4.38
N LEU A 43 30.98 1.33 3.90
CA LEU A 43 30.93 1.60 2.45
C LEU A 43 31.89 0.69 1.66
N GLY A 44 33.03 0.32 2.25
CA GLY A 44 33.95 -0.64 1.65
C GLY A 44 33.29 -1.99 1.35
N ASP A 45 32.51 -2.51 2.29
CA ASP A 45 31.76 -3.76 2.14
C ASP A 45 30.65 -3.63 1.10
N VAL A 46 29.94 -2.49 1.10
CA VAL A 46 28.90 -2.18 0.10
C VAL A 46 29.49 -2.17 -1.30
N LEU A 47 30.67 -1.57 -1.49
CA LEU A 47 31.37 -1.54 -2.78
C LEU A 47 31.80 -2.95 -3.21
N ALA A 48 32.29 -3.77 -2.28
CA ALA A 48 32.70 -5.14 -2.56
C ALA A 48 31.52 -6.07 -2.90
N ALA A 49 30.33 -5.80 -2.36
CA ALA A 49 29.13 -6.61 -2.56
C ALA A 49 28.38 -6.36 -3.89
N GLN A 50 28.77 -5.33 -4.66
CA GLN A 50 28.08 -4.98 -5.91
C GLN A 50 28.11 -6.15 -6.91
N SER A 51 26.94 -6.64 -7.32
CA SER A 51 26.78 -7.78 -8.22
C SER A 51 25.47 -7.68 -9.01
N PRO A 52 25.24 -8.49 -10.07
CA PRO A 52 23.93 -8.52 -10.73
C PRO A 52 22.77 -8.75 -9.76
N GLY A 53 23.00 -9.49 -8.67
CA GLY A 53 22.03 -9.75 -7.59
C GLY A 53 21.87 -8.63 -6.56
N TYR A 54 22.77 -7.64 -6.54
CA TYR A 54 22.84 -6.59 -5.53
C TYR A 54 23.44 -5.30 -6.09
N ARG A 55 22.63 -4.24 -6.15
CA ARG A 55 23.05 -2.90 -6.59
C ARG A 55 22.77 -1.87 -5.52
N THR A 56 23.66 -0.92 -5.35
CA THR A 56 23.46 0.25 -4.50
C THR A 56 23.46 1.51 -5.36
N PHE A 57 22.63 2.46 -4.98
CA PHE A 57 22.57 3.79 -5.57
C PHE A 57 22.70 4.85 -4.47
N MET A 58 23.54 5.85 -4.73
CA MET A 58 23.71 7.04 -3.90
C MET A 58 22.87 8.16 -4.49
N ILE A 59 22.03 8.78 -3.67
CA ILE A 59 21.27 9.98 -4.04
C ILE A 59 22.07 11.18 -3.53
N ARG A 60 22.50 12.04 -4.45
CA ARG A 60 23.28 13.25 -4.12
C ARG A 60 22.50 14.50 -4.43
N ALA A 61 22.57 15.50 -3.55
CA ALA A 61 22.04 16.82 -3.84
C ALA A 61 22.89 17.48 -4.93
N ARG A 62 22.25 18.14 -5.91
CA ARG A 62 22.94 18.90 -6.95
C ARG A 62 23.49 20.23 -6.43
N ASP A 63 22.80 20.83 -5.47
CA ASP A 63 23.21 22.06 -4.78
C ASP A 63 23.22 21.84 -3.26
N PRO A 64 24.30 21.24 -2.70
CA PRO A 64 24.40 21.01 -1.28
C PRO A 64 24.77 22.31 -0.54
N GLU A 65 24.00 22.68 0.49
CA GLU A 65 24.18 23.87 1.35
C GLU A 65 25.42 23.77 2.27
N GLY A 66 26.58 23.32 1.77
CA GLY A 66 27.82 23.12 2.53
C GLY A 66 27.90 21.82 3.34
N ASP A 67 26.88 20.97 3.24
CA ASP A 67 26.84 19.64 3.88
C ASP A 67 27.50 18.55 3.01
N HIS A 68 27.58 17.32 3.53
CA HIS A 68 28.13 16.13 2.85
C HIS A 68 27.51 15.77 1.47
N GLY A 69 26.44 16.45 1.05
CA GLY A 69 25.81 16.29 -0.28
C GLY A 69 25.09 14.96 -0.53
N LEU A 70 25.04 14.07 0.46
CA LEU A 70 24.46 12.73 0.32
C LEU A 70 23.06 12.69 0.92
N VAL A 71 22.04 12.74 0.06
CA VAL A 71 20.62 12.76 0.46
C VAL A 71 20.16 11.40 0.99
N GLY A 72 20.69 10.32 0.42
CA GLY A 72 20.33 8.97 0.82
C GLY A 72 21.03 7.88 0.04
N ARG A 73 20.72 6.65 0.40
CA ARG A 73 21.19 5.43 -0.24
C ARG A 73 20.03 4.48 -0.45
N VAL A 74 19.97 3.85 -1.63
CA VAL A 74 19.01 2.80 -1.96
C VAL A 74 19.76 1.54 -2.38
N ASN A 75 19.45 0.42 -1.76
CA ASN A 75 19.93 -0.90 -2.15
C ASN A 75 18.79 -1.62 -2.87
N VAL A 76 19.08 -2.12 -4.07
CA VAL A 76 18.26 -3.07 -4.82
C VAL A 76 18.91 -4.44 -4.67
N SER A 77 18.36 -5.26 -3.79
CA SER A 77 18.88 -6.56 -3.40
C SER A 77 17.94 -7.70 -3.82
N ASN A 78 18.40 -8.95 -3.69
CA ASN A 78 17.65 -10.14 -4.08
C ASN A 78 17.14 -10.03 -5.52
N VAL A 79 17.97 -9.50 -6.42
CA VAL A 79 17.60 -9.32 -7.82
C VAL A 79 17.57 -10.69 -8.50
N VAL A 80 16.40 -11.06 -9.01
CA VAL A 80 16.16 -12.31 -9.72
C VAL A 80 15.59 -11.99 -11.09
N HIS A 81 16.30 -12.38 -12.16
CA HIS A 81 15.83 -12.25 -13.54
C HIS A 81 15.01 -13.48 -13.98
N GLY A 82 14.86 -13.70 -15.29
CA GLY A 82 14.08 -14.82 -15.82
C GLY A 82 12.58 -14.61 -15.65
N ALA A 83 11.86 -15.61 -15.16
CA ALA A 83 10.41 -15.54 -15.00
C ALA A 83 9.96 -14.63 -13.85
N PHE A 84 10.83 -14.37 -12.85
CA PHE A 84 10.45 -13.57 -11.68
C PHE A 84 10.65 -12.06 -11.89
N ARG A 85 11.78 -11.66 -12.48
CA ARG A 85 12.14 -10.24 -12.76
C ARG A 85 11.80 -9.32 -11.59
N SER A 86 12.27 -9.67 -10.40
CA SER A 86 11.89 -9.02 -9.15
C SER A 86 13.09 -8.70 -8.29
N ALA A 87 12.95 -7.71 -7.40
CA ALA A 87 13.95 -7.35 -6.40
C ALA A 87 13.30 -6.80 -5.14
N THR A 88 14.06 -6.76 -4.05
CA THR A 88 13.70 -6.03 -2.82
C THR A 88 14.50 -4.73 -2.76
N ILE A 89 13.87 -3.65 -2.32
CA ILE A 89 14.54 -2.38 -2.04
C ILE A 89 14.61 -2.11 -0.54
N GLY A 90 15.77 -1.63 -0.11
CA GLY A 90 16.00 -1.12 1.24
C GLY A 90 16.73 0.22 1.15
N TYR A 91 16.41 1.17 2.02
CA TYR A 91 16.93 2.52 1.85
C TYR A 91 17.06 3.32 3.15
N ASP A 92 17.98 4.27 3.12
CA ASP A 92 18.27 5.21 4.19
C ASP A 92 18.25 6.64 3.62
N ALA A 93 17.45 7.52 4.23
CA ALA A 93 17.53 8.96 3.99
C ALA A 93 18.40 9.60 5.07
N TYR A 94 19.25 10.56 4.70
CA TYR A 94 20.23 11.16 5.60
C TYR A 94 19.89 12.61 5.95
N ASP A 95 20.18 12.99 7.20
CA ASP A 95 20.09 14.36 7.68
C ASP A 95 21.27 15.17 7.14
N PRO A 96 21.08 16.44 6.75
CA PRO A 96 19.89 17.26 7.02
C PRO A 96 18.86 17.28 5.88
N TYR A 97 19.02 16.44 4.86
CA TYR A 97 18.16 16.39 3.68
C TYR A 97 16.83 15.68 3.90
N ALA A 98 16.75 14.82 4.92
CA ALA A 98 15.54 14.09 5.26
C ALA A 98 14.34 15.02 5.47
N GLY A 99 13.19 14.67 4.89
CA GLY A 99 11.96 15.47 5.01
C GLY A 99 11.84 16.67 4.05
N ARG A 100 12.84 16.94 3.20
CA ARG A 100 12.82 18.05 2.22
C ARG A 100 12.38 17.64 0.80
N GLY A 101 11.92 16.40 0.62
CA GLY A 101 11.48 15.86 -0.69
C GLY A 101 12.59 15.37 -1.63
N LEU A 102 13.86 15.72 -1.40
CA LEU A 102 14.99 15.27 -2.24
C LEU A 102 15.12 13.74 -2.31
N PHE A 103 14.91 13.07 -1.17
CA PHE A 103 15.01 11.60 -1.14
C PHE A 103 13.90 10.93 -1.96
N ALA A 104 12.69 11.50 -1.95
CA ALA A 104 11.58 10.98 -2.74
C ALA A 104 11.88 11.06 -4.23
N GLU A 105 12.35 12.23 -4.71
CA GLU A 105 12.81 12.42 -6.09
C GLU A 105 13.94 11.45 -6.46
N GLY A 106 14.91 11.24 -5.56
CA GLY A 106 15.98 10.27 -5.80
C GLY A 106 15.48 8.83 -5.84
N LEU A 107 14.49 8.47 -5.03
CA LEU A 107 13.89 7.14 -5.05
C LEU A 107 13.10 6.90 -6.35
N GLU A 108 12.38 7.90 -6.87
CA GLU A 108 11.73 7.85 -8.20
C GLU A 108 12.74 7.50 -9.29
N LEU A 109 13.90 8.16 -9.30
CA LEU A 109 14.96 7.87 -10.26
C LEU A 109 15.54 6.45 -10.12
N VAL A 110 15.60 5.89 -8.90
CA VAL A 110 16.02 4.50 -8.70
C VAL A 110 14.95 3.52 -9.18
N ILE A 111 13.67 3.81 -8.98
CA ILE A 111 12.56 3.02 -9.50
C ILE A 111 12.57 3.03 -11.04
N ASP A 112 12.78 4.21 -11.65
CA ASP A 112 13.01 4.35 -13.09
C ASP A 112 14.14 3.44 -13.58
N ILE A 113 15.29 3.42 -12.89
CA ILE A 113 16.41 2.53 -13.23
C ILE A 113 16.01 1.06 -13.09
N ALA A 114 15.29 0.70 -12.03
CA ALA A 114 14.89 -0.69 -11.77
C ALA A 114 14.01 -1.25 -12.90
N PHE A 115 13.06 -0.46 -13.39
CA PHE A 115 12.11 -0.89 -14.43
C PHE A 115 12.58 -0.64 -15.86
N SER A 116 13.47 0.33 -16.10
CA SER A 116 14.02 0.59 -17.44
C SER A 116 14.69 -0.67 -18.01
N ASP A 117 14.46 -0.96 -19.28
CA ASP A 117 15.05 -2.11 -19.96
C ASP A 117 16.59 -2.07 -19.97
N GLU A 118 17.20 -3.26 -19.97
CA GLU A 118 18.65 -3.40 -20.17
C GLU A 118 19.06 -2.90 -21.58
N PRO A 119 20.23 -2.27 -21.74
CA PRO A 119 21.26 -2.01 -20.71
C PRO A 119 21.05 -0.68 -19.95
N SER A 120 19.96 0.03 -20.22
CA SER A 120 19.71 1.39 -19.68
C SER A 120 19.28 1.37 -18.21
N GLY A 121 18.69 0.26 -17.77
CA GLY A 121 18.30 -0.06 -16.39
C GLY A 121 18.44 -1.55 -16.08
N MET A 122 17.59 -2.06 -15.18
CA MET A 122 17.67 -3.43 -14.65
C MET A 122 16.63 -4.39 -15.26
N GLY A 123 15.70 -3.91 -16.10
CA GLY A 123 14.70 -4.73 -16.77
C GLY A 123 13.79 -5.54 -15.83
N LEU A 124 13.54 -5.02 -14.63
CA LEU A 124 12.69 -5.68 -13.65
C LEU A 124 11.21 -5.44 -13.96
N HIS A 125 10.40 -6.41 -13.59
CA HIS A 125 8.95 -6.31 -13.62
C HIS A 125 8.40 -5.81 -12.28
N ARG A 126 9.08 -6.13 -11.16
CA ARG A 126 8.58 -5.89 -9.80
C ARG A 126 9.68 -5.44 -8.85
N ILE A 127 9.33 -4.55 -7.92
CA ILE A 127 10.15 -4.23 -6.75
C ILE A 127 9.32 -4.25 -5.48
N GLU A 128 9.91 -4.68 -4.37
CA GLU A 128 9.27 -4.79 -3.06
C GLU A 128 9.98 -3.96 -2.00
N ALA A 129 9.23 -3.22 -1.19
CA ALA A 129 9.71 -2.55 0.02
C ALA A 129 9.06 -3.20 1.25
N ASN A 130 9.88 -3.81 2.10
CA ASN A 130 9.44 -4.43 3.35
C ASN A 130 9.70 -3.45 4.49
N ILE A 131 8.65 -3.00 5.19
CA ILE A 131 8.71 -1.86 6.12
C ILE A 131 8.10 -2.26 7.47
N GLN A 132 8.79 -2.00 8.58
CA GLN A 132 8.22 -2.24 9.91
C GLN A 132 6.91 -1.45 10.10
N PRO A 133 5.82 -2.03 10.63
CA PRO A 133 4.51 -1.37 10.72
C PRO A 133 4.53 -0.03 11.46
N THR A 134 5.44 0.15 12.42
CA THR A 134 5.60 1.39 13.19
C THR A 134 6.39 2.48 12.46
N ASN A 135 7.00 2.18 11.30
CA ASN A 135 7.72 3.14 10.47
C ASN A 135 6.78 3.86 9.49
N SER A 136 5.89 4.66 10.05
CA SER A 136 4.87 5.40 9.29
C SER A 136 5.43 6.34 8.22
N ARG A 137 6.65 6.86 8.43
CA ARG A 137 7.35 7.72 7.45
C ARG A 137 7.75 6.97 6.19
N SER A 138 8.39 5.82 6.34
CA SER A 138 8.78 4.96 5.21
C SER A 138 7.55 4.41 4.50
N ALA A 139 6.54 3.96 5.25
CA ALA A 139 5.27 3.49 4.67
C ALA A 139 4.54 4.62 3.91
N GLY A 140 4.54 5.84 4.43
CA GLY A 140 3.95 7.01 3.77
C GLY A 140 4.70 7.39 2.50
N LEU A 141 6.04 7.32 2.52
CA LEU A 141 6.87 7.58 1.35
C LEU A 141 6.55 6.63 0.19
N VAL A 142 6.60 5.31 0.42
CA VAL A 142 6.36 4.34 -0.67
C VAL A 142 4.94 4.41 -1.19
N ARG A 143 3.95 4.66 -0.32
CA ARG A 143 2.57 4.93 -0.75
C ARG A 143 2.50 6.18 -1.63
N ASN A 144 3.12 7.29 -1.21
CA ASN A 144 3.13 8.50 -2.04
C ASN A 144 3.80 8.30 -3.41
N LEU A 145 4.69 7.32 -3.54
CA LEU A 145 5.30 6.94 -4.82
C LEU A 145 4.47 5.94 -5.62
N GLY A 146 3.37 5.43 -5.07
CA GLY A 146 2.42 4.53 -5.75
C GLY A 146 2.58 3.05 -5.41
N PHE A 147 3.38 2.67 -4.41
CA PHE A 147 3.44 1.28 -3.98
C PHE A 147 2.11 0.83 -3.33
N VAL A 148 1.71 -0.40 -3.64
CA VAL A 148 0.52 -1.06 -3.10
C VAL A 148 0.91 -1.93 -1.91
N HIS A 149 0.13 -1.86 -0.82
CA HIS A 149 0.26 -2.79 0.31
C HIS A 149 -0.33 -4.14 -0.07
N GLU A 150 0.48 -5.19 -0.07
CA GLU A 150 0.06 -6.53 -0.50
C GLU A 150 0.02 -7.55 0.64
N GLY A 151 0.56 -7.21 1.81
CA GLY A 151 0.44 -8.09 2.96
C GLY A 151 1.42 -7.81 4.08
N PHE A 152 1.60 -8.84 4.90
CA PHE A 152 2.31 -8.77 6.17
C PHE A 152 3.17 -10.02 6.36
N SER A 153 4.37 -9.82 6.87
CA SER A 153 5.33 -10.86 7.24
C SER A 153 5.58 -10.78 8.75
N ARG A 154 5.13 -11.79 9.49
CA ARG A 154 5.48 -11.95 10.90
C ARG A 154 6.96 -12.30 11.03
N ASP A 155 7.64 -11.76 12.03
CA ASP A 155 9.02 -12.11 12.38
C ASP A 155 9.97 -12.09 11.18
N TYR A 156 9.90 -11.03 10.37
CA TYR A 156 10.56 -10.96 9.07
C TYR A 156 12.08 -10.73 9.15
N LEU A 157 12.54 -9.77 9.96
CA LEU A 157 13.97 -9.44 10.08
C LEU A 157 14.43 -9.34 11.53
N TYR A 158 15.65 -9.80 11.80
CA TYR A 158 16.29 -9.75 13.12
C TYR A 158 17.05 -8.43 13.34
N LEU A 159 16.37 -7.44 13.91
CA LEU A 159 16.80 -6.03 13.96
C LEU A 159 16.51 -5.39 15.34
N PRO A 160 17.21 -4.30 15.72
CA PRO A 160 16.86 -3.53 16.91
C PRO A 160 15.44 -2.96 16.81
N GLY A 161 14.75 -2.89 17.94
CA GLY A 161 13.46 -2.20 18.03
C GLY A 161 13.62 -0.75 18.43
N ARG A 162 12.73 0.11 17.93
CA ARG A 162 12.65 1.54 18.26
C ARG A 162 12.70 1.84 19.76
N HIS A 163 12.09 1.00 20.60
CA HIS A 163 11.86 1.29 22.02
C HIS A 163 12.80 0.57 22.98
N ASP A 164 13.43 -0.54 22.58
CA ASP A 164 14.23 -1.37 23.48
C ASP A 164 15.69 -1.56 23.02
N GLN A 165 16.02 -1.15 21.78
CA GLN A 165 17.31 -1.37 21.10
C GLN A 165 17.78 -2.85 21.16
N ARG A 166 16.93 -3.78 21.60
CA ARG A 166 17.20 -5.21 21.62
C ARG A 166 16.90 -5.75 20.24
N ARG A 167 17.81 -6.58 19.76
CA ARG A 167 17.56 -7.34 18.53
C ARG A 167 16.51 -8.42 18.82
N ALA A 168 15.48 -8.42 18.01
CA ALA A 168 14.46 -9.45 17.98
C ALA A 168 14.00 -9.61 16.52
N TRP A 169 13.26 -10.67 16.24
CA TRP A 169 12.53 -10.74 14.99
C TRP A 169 11.44 -9.67 14.98
N ARG A 170 11.34 -8.94 13.87
CA ARG A 170 10.43 -7.80 13.71
C ARG A 170 9.53 -8.01 12.51
N ASP A 171 8.25 -7.76 12.73
CA ASP A 171 7.22 -7.79 11.70
C ASP A 171 7.44 -6.72 10.63
N HIS A 172 7.04 -7.00 9.39
CA HIS A 172 7.11 -6.06 8.28
C HIS A 172 5.85 -6.13 7.41
N ASP A 173 5.33 -4.97 7.05
CA ASP A 173 4.38 -4.80 5.95
C ASP A 173 5.11 -4.89 4.61
N ARG A 174 4.49 -5.57 3.65
CA ARG A 174 5.02 -5.75 2.29
C ARG A 174 4.31 -4.79 1.34
N TYR A 175 5.10 -3.91 0.75
CA TYR A 175 4.65 -2.99 -0.29
C TYR A 175 5.33 -3.35 -1.60
N ALA A 176 4.60 -3.29 -2.71
CA ALA A 176 5.16 -3.60 -4.02
C ALA A 176 4.71 -2.63 -5.10
N MET A 177 5.49 -2.57 -6.17
CA MET A 177 5.17 -1.83 -7.38
C MET A 177 5.53 -2.69 -8.59
N LEU A 178 4.65 -2.68 -9.59
CA LEU A 178 4.90 -3.30 -10.88
C LEU A 178 5.39 -2.26 -11.88
N SER A 179 6.23 -2.69 -12.81
CA SER A 179 6.68 -1.91 -13.97
C SER A 179 5.52 -1.32 -14.78
N SER A 180 4.39 -2.03 -14.89
CA SER A 180 3.18 -1.55 -15.58
C SER A 180 2.49 -0.38 -14.89
N ASP A 181 2.75 -0.20 -13.60
CA ASP A 181 2.15 0.87 -12.80
C ASP A 181 3.03 2.12 -12.79
N TRP A 182 4.23 2.06 -13.37
CA TRP A 182 5.25 3.10 -13.28
C TRP A 182 5.39 3.92 -14.59
N PRO A 183 5.43 5.27 -14.54
CA PRO A 183 5.32 6.14 -13.37
C PRO A 183 3.91 6.12 -12.76
N ALA A 184 3.85 5.92 -11.45
CA ALA A 184 2.58 5.77 -10.74
C ALA A 184 1.99 7.12 -10.36
N VAL A 185 0.67 7.19 -10.30
CA VAL A 185 -0.02 8.28 -9.62
C VAL A 185 0.13 8.07 -8.11
N PRO A 186 0.50 9.09 -7.32
CA PRO A 186 0.61 8.97 -5.86
C PRO A 186 -0.61 8.28 -5.26
N TYR A 187 -0.38 7.32 -4.36
CA TYR A 187 -1.43 6.50 -3.76
C TYR A 187 -2.60 7.36 -3.28
N ARG A 188 -3.73 7.22 -3.97
CA ARG A 188 -5.01 7.60 -3.38
C ARG A 188 -5.32 6.52 -2.35
N PRO A 189 -5.63 6.85 -1.08
CA PRO A 189 -6.09 5.86 -0.13
C PRO A 189 -7.15 5.01 -0.80
N HIS A 190 -6.94 3.68 -0.81
CA HIS A 190 -8.00 2.76 -1.16
C HIS A 190 -9.15 3.14 -0.23
N ARG A 191 -10.20 3.76 -0.80
CA ARG A 191 -11.48 3.73 -0.11
C ARG A 191 -11.75 2.25 0.05
N PRO A 192 -12.04 1.76 1.26
CA PRO A 192 -12.39 0.36 1.40
C PRO A 192 -13.48 0.06 0.38
N HIS A 193 -13.29 -0.97 -0.44
CA HIS A 193 -14.28 -1.41 -1.42
C HIS A 193 -15.52 -1.86 -0.64
N ARG A 194 -16.42 -0.91 -0.39
CA ARG A 194 -17.67 -1.12 0.31
C ARG A 194 -18.72 -1.44 -0.74
N MET A 195 -19.33 -2.61 -0.62
CA MET A 195 -20.45 -3.01 -1.48
C MET A 195 -21.76 -2.86 -0.70
N ALA A 196 -22.83 -2.48 -1.39
CA ALA A 196 -24.16 -2.47 -0.81
C ALA A 196 -25.15 -3.18 -1.72
N LEU A 197 -26.09 -3.90 -1.11
CA LEU A 197 -27.29 -4.42 -1.76
C LEU A 197 -28.47 -4.04 -0.90
N ILE A 198 -29.52 -3.47 -1.50
CA ILE A 198 -30.77 -3.22 -0.80
C ILE A 198 -31.82 -4.23 -1.24
N ILE A 199 -32.38 -4.96 -0.28
CA ILE A 199 -33.56 -5.79 -0.45
C ILE A 199 -34.72 -5.00 0.17
N ASN A 200 -35.56 -4.40 -0.67
CA ASN A 200 -36.65 -3.54 -0.23
C ASN A 200 -38.01 -4.24 -0.41
N GLY A 201 -38.62 -4.69 0.68
CA GLY A 201 -39.90 -5.37 0.70
C GLY A 201 -40.13 -6.17 1.99
N VAL A 202 -41.34 -6.72 2.14
CA VAL A 202 -41.66 -7.60 3.28
C VAL A 202 -41.12 -9.01 2.98
N PRO A 203 -40.22 -9.58 3.78
CA PRO A 203 -39.72 -10.93 3.50
C PRO A 203 -40.83 -11.96 3.74
N GLY A 204 -40.94 -12.96 2.86
CA GLY A 204 -41.89 -14.06 2.99
C GLY A 204 -41.75 -14.78 4.34
N VAL A 205 -42.88 -15.27 4.88
CA VAL A 205 -42.99 -15.69 6.28
C VAL A 205 -42.17 -16.96 6.61
N ASP A 206 -41.81 -17.79 5.62
CA ASP A 206 -41.28 -19.15 5.88
C ASP A 206 -40.02 -19.57 5.08
N GLY A 207 -39.36 -18.65 4.37
CA GLY A 207 -38.22 -18.98 3.49
C GLY A 207 -36.84 -18.62 4.05
N LYS A 208 -35.77 -19.22 3.49
CA LYS A 208 -34.39 -18.77 3.75
C LYS A 208 -34.24 -17.32 3.27
N PRO A 209 -33.97 -16.34 4.14
CA PRO A 209 -33.99 -14.94 3.73
C PRO A 209 -32.89 -14.67 2.70
N LEU A 210 -33.29 -14.17 1.53
CA LEU A 210 -32.41 -13.81 0.41
C LEU A 210 -31.23 -12.95 0.87
N ALA A 211 -31.47 -12.06 1.84
CA ALA A 211 -30.46 -11.21 2.45
C ALA A 211 -29.27 -12.02 2.98
N ASN A 212 -29.54 -13.07 3.75
CA ASN A 212 -28.49 -13.90 4.37
C ASN A 212 -27.74 -14.73 3.32
N LEU A 213 -28.45 -15.24 2.32
CA LEU A 213 -27.85 -16.05 1.26
C LEU A 213 -26.90 -15.22 0.40
N VAL A 214 -27.33 -14.04 -0.04
CA VAL A 214 -26.49 -13.15 -0.84
C VAL A 214 -25.36 -12.54 0.00
N ALA A 215 -25.63 -12.18 1.26
CA ALA A 215 -24.61 -11.69 2.17
C ALA A 215 -23.50 -12.74 2.40
N ALA A 216 -23.86 -14.02 2.55
CA ALA A 216 -22.88 -15.10 2.65
C ALA A 216 -22.02 -15.21 1.37
N GLU A 217 -22.64 -15.15 0.18
CA GLU A 217 -21.93 -15.19 -1.11
C GLU A 217 -20.99 -13.98 -1.33
N LEU A 218 -21.36 -12.83 -0.79
CA LEU A 218 -20.57 -11.60 -0.85
C LEU A 218 -19.60 -11.42 0.32
N SER A 219 -19.67 -12.28 1.35
CA SER A 219 -18.96 -12.10 2.63
C SER A 219 -19.24 -10.73 3.28
N LEU A 220 -20.50 -10.31 3.24
CA LEU A 220 -20.97 -9.03 3.79
C LEU A 220 -21.84 -9.26 5.05
N PRO A 221 -21.91 -8.27 5.97
CA PRO A 221 -22.89 -8.29 7.05
C PRO A 221 -24.31 -8.01 6.52
N VAL A 222 -25.32 -8.48 7.26
CA VAL A 222 -26.74 -8.18 7.01
C VAL A 222 -27.23 -7.16 8.02
N PHE A 223 -27.91 -6.11 7.55
CA PHE A 223 -28.62 -5.14 8.36
C PHE A 223 -30.10 -5.22 8.03
N SER A 224 -30.95 -5.65 8.98
CA SER A 224 -32.38 -5.84 8.73
C SER A 224 -33.22 -5.01 9.69
N VAL A 225 -34.29 -4.38 9.18
CA VAL A 225 -35.33 -3.71 10.01
C VAL A 225 -35.94 -4.64 11.07
N ARG A 226 -35.83 -5.96 10.91
CA ARG A 226 -36.27 -6.94 11.92
C ARG A 226 -35.46 -6.86 13.21
N ASN A 227 -34.24 -6.34 13.14
CA ASN A 227 -33.25 -6.37 14.23
C ASN A 227 -32.89 -4.97 14.76
N VAL A 228 -33.52 -3.91 14.23
CA VAL A 228 -33.25 -2.52 14.61
C VAL A 228 -34.57 -1.74 14.74
N PRO A 229 -34.60 -0.66 15.54
CA PRO A 229 -35.85 0.05 15.83
C PRO A 229 -36.46 0.77 14.61
N ASP A 230 -35.65 1.23 13.65
CA ASP A 230 -36.13 1.88 12.42
C ASP A 230 -35.08 1.81 11.29
N ALA A 231 -35.48 2.28 10.10
CA ALA A 231 -34.61 2.30 8.92
C ALA A 231 -33.44 3.30 9.02
N ALA A 232 -33.54 4.35 9.84
CA ALA A 232 -32.44 5.32 10.01
C ALA A 232 -31.21 4.65 10.63
N VAL A 233 -31.41 3.71 11.57
CA VAL A 233 -30.34 2.90 12.15
C VAL A 233 -29.66 2.03 11.10
N LEU A 234 -30.40 1.48 10.12
CA LEU A 234 -29.80 0.69 9.04
C LEU A 234 -28.82 1.48 8.20
N TRP A 235 -29.18 2.71 7.85
CA TRP A 235 -28.32 3.59 7.05
C TRP A 235 -27.05 3.96 7.80
N GLU A 236 -27.15 4.16 9.11
CA GLU A 236 -26.00 4.44 9.97
C GLU A 236 -25.08 3.23 10.14
N LEU A 237 -25.64 2.03 10.36
CA LEU A 237 -24.87 0.79 10.40
C LEU A 237 -24.15 0.52 9.08
N LEU A 238 -24.87 0.69 7.96
CA LEU A 238 -24.27 0.57 6.64
C LEU A 238 -23.15 1.60 6.47
N ARG A 239 -23.34 2.86 6.88
CA ARG A 239 -22.34 3.94 6.84
C ARG A 239 -21.05 3.59 7.60
N GLN A 240 -21.20 3.00 8.79
CA GLN A 240 -20.07 2.65 9.66
C GLN A 240 -19.37 1.35 9.25
N SER A 241 -20.03 0.49 8.46
CA SER A 241 -19.45 -0.78 8.04
C SER A 241 -18.23 -0.59 7.13
N PRO A 242 -17.06 -1.14 7.49
CA PRO A 242 -15.84 -1.00 6.69
C PRO A 242 -15.92 -1.76 5.36
N VAL A 243 -16.82 -2.73 5.21
CA VAL A 243 -16.99 -3.56 3.99
C VAL A 243 -18.32 -3.30 3.27
N GLY A 244 -19.19 -2.46 3.84
CA GLY A 244 -20.56 -2.28 3.37
C GLY A 244 -21.50 -3.35 3.93
N GLY A 245 -22.55 -3.74 3.22
CA GLY A 245 -23.55 -4.68 3.76
C GLY A 245 -24.76 -4.91 2.86
N VAL A 246 -25.49 -5.97 3.16
CA VAL A 246 -26.82 -6.22 2.60
C VAL A 246 -27.86 -5.64 3.54
N VAL A 247 -28.66 -4.69 3.07
CA VAL A 247 -29.73 -4.05 3.85
C VAL A 247 -31.07 -4.65 3.47
N GLU A 248 -31.77 -5.20 4.44
CA GLU A 248 -33.16 -5.65 4.31
C GLU A 248 -34.08 -4.64 4.98
N CYS A 249 -34.95 -4.00 4.20
CA CYS A 249 -35.83 -2.94 4.68
C CYS A 249 -37.17 -2.95 3.96
N HIS A 250 -38.12 -2.15 4.44
CA HIS A 250 -39.38 -1.89 3.76
C HIS A 250 -39.70 -0.40 3.90
N VAL A 251 -39.21 0.40 2.95
CA VAL A 251 -39.31 1.87 2.96
C VAL A 251 -39.74 2.41 1.60
N SER A 252 -40.20 3.65 1.60
CA SER A 252 -40.58 4.34 0.36
C SER A 252 -39.36 4.55 -0.57
N PRO A 253 -39.56 4.68 -1.90
CA PRO A 253 -38.47 4.98 -2.82
C PRO A 253 -37.71 6.29 -2.52
N VAL A 254 -38.40 7.27 -1.92
CA VAL A 254 -37.78 8.53 -1.51
C VAL A 254 -36.83 8.30 -0.34
N GLU A 255 -37.30 7.58 0.68
CA GLU A 255 -36.51 7.26 1.87
C GLU A 255 -35.31 6.38 1.52
N LEU A 256 -35.49 5.41 0.61
CA LEU A 256 -34.42 4.54 0.12
C LEU A 256 -33.29 5.35 -0.54
N ARG A 257 -33.61 6.29 -1.44
CA ARG A 257 -32.59 7.16 -2.06
C ARG A 257 -31.85 8.02 -1.04
N ILE A 258 -32.57 8.60 -0.08
CA ILE A 258 -31.98 9.43 0.98
C ILE A 258 -31.08 8.58 1.90
N GLY A 259 -31.55 7.39 2.27
CA GLY A 259 -30.83 6.46 3.13
C GLY A 259 -29.53 5.96 2.52
N ILE A 260 -29.57 5.54 1.26
CA ILE A 260 -28.38 5.12 0.51
C ILE A 260 -27.35 6.25 0.43
N ALA A 261 -27.80 7.48 0.11
CA ALA A 261 -26.93 8.64 0.07
C ALA A 261 -26.29 8.94 1.44
N ARG A 262 -27.07 8.86 2.54
CA ARG A 262 -26.57 9.04 3.92
C ARG A 262 -25.57 7.96 4.34
N ALA A 263 -25.71 6.74 3.83
CA ALA A 263 -24.77 5.65 4.05
C ALA A 263 -23.43 5.82 3.28
N GLY A 264 -23.33 6.87 2.46
CA GLY A 264 -22.13 7.22 1.70
C GLY A 264 -22.03 6.53 0.34
N PHE A 265 -23.15 6.13 -0.24
CA PHE A 265 -23.22 5.48 -1.55
C PHE A 265 -23.96 6.34 -2.57
N GLU A 266 -23.64 6.19 -3.85
CA GLU A 266 -24.43 6.78 -4.93
C GLU A 266 -25.70 5.95 -5.16
N ALA A 267 -26.88 6.55 -4.95
CA ALA A 267 -28.14 5.83 -5.02
C ALA A 267 -28.42 5.17 -6.38
N GLY A 268 -27.85 5.67 -7.48
CA GLY A 268 -27.96 5.07 -8.81
C GLY A 268 -27.03 3.88 -9.05
N GLN A 269 -26.03 3.67 -8.19
CA GLN A 269 -25.07 2.57 -8.31
C GLN A 269 -25.42 1.38 -7.43
N VAL A 270 -26.12 1.60 -6.31
CA VAL A 270 -26.48 0.51 -5.39
C VAL A 270 -27.63 -0.32 -5.97
N PRO A 271 -27.46 -1.63 -6.21
CA PRO A 271 -28.55 -2.48 -6.62
C PRO A 271 -29.65 -2.53 -5.56
N VAL A 272 -30.89 -2.35 -6.01
CA VAL A 272 -32.10 -2.47 -5.19
C VAL A 272 -32.96 -3.57 -5.81
N ILE A 273 -33.33 -4.56 -5.02
CA ILE A 273 -34.14 -5.70 -5.45
C ILE A 273 -35.32 -5.92 -4.51
N GLU A 274 -36.36 -6.56 -5.03
CA GLU A 274 -37.46 -7.05 -4.22
C GLU A 274 -37.09 -8.39 -3.55
N PRO A 275 -37.71 -8.75 -2.41
CA PRO A 275 -37.51 -10.04 -1.79
C PRO A 275 -37.95 -11.18 -2.72
N VAL A 276 -37.18 -12.27 -2.73
CA VAL A 276 -37.52 -13.52 -3.43
C VAL A 276 -37.78 -14.59 -2.38
N ALA A 277 -38.93 -15.27 -2.47
CA ALA A 277 -39.22 -16.44 -1.65
C ALA A 277 -38.48 -17.67 -2.21
N ASP A 278 -37.77 -18.39 -1.34
CA ASP A 278 -37.02 -19.62 -1.67
C ASP A 278 -36.13 -19.51 -2.92
N PRO A 279 -35.19 -18.54 -2.96
CA PRO A 279 -34.33 -18.34 -4.12
C PRO A 279 -33.46 -19.57 -4.38
N THR A 280 -33.33 -19.93 -5.66
CA THR A 280 -32.39 -20.96 -6.10
C THR A 280 -30.95 -20.50 -5.88
N LYS A 281 -30.02 -21.46 -5.77
CA LYS A 281 -28.59 -21.15 -5.68
C LYS A 281 -28.10 -20.28 -6.85
N ARG A 282 -28.63 -20.51 -8.05
CA ARG A 282 -28.27 -19.76 -9.25
C ARG A 282 -28.69 -18.29 -9.13
N GLU A 283 -29.90 -18.01 -8.68
CA GLU A 283 -30.38 -16.63 -8.48
C GLU A 283 -29.54 -15.88 -7.45
N VAL A 284 -29.17 -16.53 -6.34
CA VAL A 284 -28.29 -15.93 -5.32
C VAL A 284 -26.94 -15.54 -5.93
N VAL A 285 -26.33 -16.43 -6.72
CA VAL A 285 -25.05 -16.18 -7.40
C VAL A 285 -25.18 -15.05 -8.43
N ASP A 286 -26.24 -15.06 -9.24
CA ASP A 286 -26.47 -14.04 -10.26
C ASP A 286 -26.66 -12.64 -9.63
N ILE A 287 -27.36 -12.56 -8.50
CA ILE A 287 -27.48 -11.32 -7.72
C ILE A 287 -26.12 -10.88 -7.17
N ALA A 288 -25.34 -11.80 -6.56
CA ALA A 288 -24.03 -11.48 -6.02
C ALA A 288 -23.07 -10.97 -7.11
N LEU A 289 -23.07 -11.58 -8.29
CA LEU A 289 -22.27 -11.12 -9.44
C LEU A 289 -22.68 -9.71 -9.90
N ARG A 290 -23.98 -9.43 -9.96
CA ARG A 290 -24.48 -8.08 -10.27
C ARG A 290 -24.05 -7.04 -9.25
N VAL A 291 -24.04 -7.40 -7.96
CA VAL A 291 -23.55 -6.50 -6.90
C VAL A 291 -22.06 -6.23 -7.09
N ARG A 292 -21.24 -7.26 -7.27
CA ARG A 292 -19.79 -7.08 -7.53
C ARG A 292 -19.52 -6.19 -8.74
N ALA A 293 -20.29 -6.37 -9.82
CA ALA A 293 -20.15 -5.56 -11.03
C ALA A 293 -20.54 -4.08 -10.84
N ALA A 294 -21.38 -3.77 -9.85
CA ALA A 294 -21.78 -2.40 -9.54
C ALA A 294 -20.74 -1.62 -8.73
N PHE A 295 -19.75 -2.31 -8.14
CA PHE A 295 -18.69 -1.72 -7.32
C PHE A 295 -17.30 -2.17 -7.81
N PRO A 296 -16.85 -1.70 -9.00
CA PRO A 296 -15.55 -2.05 -9.57
C PRO A 296 -14.36 -1.51 -8.76
#